data_AF-A0AA41DR48-F1
#
_entry.id   AF-A0AA41DR48-F1
#
_cell.length_a   1.000
_cell.length_b   1.000
_cell.length_c   1.000
_cell.angle_alpha   90.00
_cell.angle_beta   90.00
_cell.angle_gamma   90.00
#
_symmetry.space_group_name_H-M   'P 1'
#
loop_
_entity.id
_entity.type
_entity.pdbx_description
1 polymer ?
#
loop_
_entity_poly.entity_id
_entity_poly.type
_entity_poly.pdbx_seq_one_letter_code
_entity_poly.pdbx_strand_id
1 'polypeptide(L)'
;MTPELVRVNFKARDDSALGRFWAEALGWRASSEGPGVTNLEPVGFDRPDPSTVCIDLVRVPDPETVKYRVHLELATTSEDRRAELATRLEELGATHADVGRSDAPWTVLADPEGTWNGIHLDVMSDPVEDQAREAARLEALGATRTDAGQGDVSWVVLSDLANNKYCVLGRG
;
A
#
# COMPACT_ATOMS: atom_id res chain seq x y z
N MET A 1 6.97 -17.11 -16.63
CA MET A 1 6.89 -16.98 -15.16
C MET A 1 6.07 -15.75 -14.80
N THR A 2 5.42 -15.70 -13.65
CA THR A 2 4.60 -14.55 -13.24
C THR A 2 5.40 -13.72 -12.24
N PRO A 3 5.39 -12.37 -12.31
CA PRO A 3 6.04 -11.57 -11.27
C PRO A 3 5.39 -11.83 -9.90
N GLU A 4 6.18 -11.65 -8.84
CA GLU A 4 5.69 -11.71 -7.47
C GLU A 4 5.41 -10.27 -7.00
N LEU A 5 4.20 -10.03 -6.50
CA LEU A 5 3.87 -8.78 -5.82
C LEU A 5 4.53 -8.84 -4.44
N VAL A 6 5.49 -7.95 -4.19
CA VAL A 6 6.29 -7.99 -2.97
C VAL A 6 5.92 -6.89 -1.99
N ARG A 7 5.53 -5.72 -2.50
CA ARG A 7 5.31 -4.54 -1.67
C ARG A 7 4.22 -3.63 -2.21
N VAL A 8 3.54 -2.95 -1.30
CA VAL A 8 2.72 -1.76 -1.57
C VAL A 8 3.38 -0.56 -0.90
N ASN A 9 3.61 0.51 -1.64
CA ASN A 9 4.25 1.71 -1.14
C ASN A 9 3.24 2.83 -0.94
N PHE A 10 3.20 3.46 0.23
CA PHE A 10 2.35 4.62 0.55
C PHE A 10 3.20 5.87 0.72
N LYS A 11 2.75 6.97 0.13
CA LYS A 11 3.33 8.28 0.39
C LYS A 11 2.78 8.85 1.69
N ALA A 12 3.68 9.30 2.57
CA ALA A 12 3.38 9.75 3.91
C ALA A 12 4.00 11.13 4.17
N ARG A 13 3.33 11.99 4.92
CA ARG A 13 3.93 13.24 5.40
C ARG A 13 4.94 12.96 6.53
N ASP A 14 4.57 12.01 7.39
CA ASP A 14 5.40 11.45 8.45
C ASP A 14 5.33 9.91 8.34
N ASP A 15 6.35 9.33 7.71
CA ASP A 15 6.47 7.89 7.50
C ASP A 15 6.57 7.12 8.82
N SER A 16 7.22 7.70 9.84
CA SER A 16 7.45 7.02 11.12
C SER A 16 6.19 7.01 11.98
N ALA A 17 5.43 8.12 12.02
CA ALA A 17 4.15 8.16 12.71
C ALA A 17 3.13 7.23 12.05
N LEU A 18 3.03 7.28 10.72
CA LEU A 18 2.15 6.40 9.96
C LEU A 18 2.57 4.93 10.07
N GLY A 19 3.88 4.66 10.17
CA GLY A 19 4.42 3.31 10.32
C GLY A 19 4.10 2.70 11.66
N ARG A 20 4.22 3.47 12.75
CA ARG A 20 3.78 3.00 14.07
C ARG A 20 2.29 2.68 14.10
N PHE A 21 1.47 3.54 13.50
CA PHE A 21 0.03 3.30 13.40
C PHE A 21 -0.26 1.95 12.72
N TRP A 22 0.29 1.71 11.53
CA TRP A 22 0.01 0.49 10.78
C TRP A 22 0.67 -0.76 11.38
N ALA A 23 1.84 -0.65 11.99
CA ALA A 23 2.46 -1.75 12.73
C ALA A 23 1.56 -2.21 13.89
N GLU A 24 1.04 -1.26 14.68
CA GLU A 24 0.13 -1.56 15.79
C GLU A 24 -1.25 -2.02 15.30
N ALA A 25 -1.74 -1.48 14.18
CA ALA A 25 -2.99 -1.91 13.56
C ALA A 25 -2.92 -3.38 13.11
N LEU A 26 -1.85 -3.77 12.42
CA LEU A 26 -1.73 -5.09 11.82
C LEU A 26 -1.07 -6.14 12.74
N GLY A 27 -0.52 -5.72 13.89
CA GLY A 27 0.33 -6.58 14.72
C GLY A 27 1.66 -6.90 14.05
N TRP A 28 2.15 -6.01 13.19
CA TRP A 28 3.36 -6.16 12.39
C TRP A 28 4.55 -5.46 13.04
N ARG A 29 5.76 -5.75 12.57
CA ARG A 29 6.97 -5.01 12.97
C ARG A 29 7.23 -3.86 12.00
N ALA A 30 7.65 -2.72 12.54
CA ALA A 30 8.19 -1.62 11.77
C ALA A 30 9.72 -1.62 11.83
N SER A 31 10.36 -1.43 10.69
CA SER A 31 11.81 -1.20 10.55
C SER A 31 12.07 -0.02 9.62
N SER A 32 13.31 0.46 9.59
CA SER A 32 13.73 1.50 8.65
C SER A 32 15.08 1.12 8.06
N GLU A 33 15.13 1.03 6.73
CA GLU A 33 16.37 0.82 5.98
C GLU A 33 17.14 2.13 5.72
N GLY A 34 16.54 3.28 6.01
CA GLY A 34 17.16 4.59 5.85
C GLY A 34 16.20 5.77 6.09
N PRO A 35 16.73 7.01 6.15
CA PRO A 35 15.92 8.19 6.45
C PRO A 35 14.75 8.37 5.46
N GLY A 36 13.55 8.58 5.99
CA GLY A 36 12.35 8.87 5.20
C GLY A 36 11.67 7.64 4.60
N VAL A 37 12.07 6.43 5.00
CA VAL A 37 11.37 5.18 4.65
C VAL A 37 11.16 4.35 5.92
N THR A 38 9.92 3.91 6.12
CA THR A 38 9.54 2.96 7.16
C THR A 38 8.91 1.72 6.52
N ASN A 39 9.49 0.55 6.76
CA ASN A 39 9.06 -0.75 6.23
C ASN A 39 8.20 -1.46 7.29
N LEU A 40 7.11 -2.08 6.86
CA LEU A 40 6.19 -2.86 7.70
C LEU A 40 6.10 -4.29 7.19
N GLU A 41 6.37 -5.23 8.08
CA GLU A 41 6.44 -6.65 7.77
C GLU A 41 5.80 -7.48 8.89
N PRO A 42 5.18 -8.63 8.62
CA PRO A 42 4.70 -9.53 9.67
C PRO A 42 5.80 -9.92 10.66
N VAL A 43 5.44 -10.13 11.91
CA VAL A 43 6.39 -10.65 12.92
C VAL A 43 6.82 -12.07 12.53
N GLY A 44 8.12 -12.35 12.58
CA GLY A 44 8.69 -13.64 12.15
C GLY A 44 8.89 -13.77 10.63
N PHE A 45 8.70 -12.68 9.87
CA PHE A 45 9.04 -12.63 8.46
C PHE A 45 10.55 -12.44 8.28
N ASP A 46 11.26 -13.55 8.06
CA ASP A 46 12.73 -13.60 7.90
C ASP A 46 13.17 -13.86 6.44
N ARG A 47 12.23 -14.26 5.56
CA ARG A 47 12.49 -14.54 4.14
C ARG A 47 11.28 -14.13 3.29
N PRO A 48 11.47 -13.62 2.06
CA PRO A 48 10.35 -13.29 1.17
C PRO A 48 9.45 -14.51 0.94
N ASP A 49 8.20 -14.42 1.38
CA ASP A 49 7.12 -15.36 1.06
C ASP A 49 6.26 -14.73 -0.05
N PRO A 50 6.08 -15.38 -1.21
CA PRO A 50 5.31 -14.85 -2.34
C PRO A 50 3.80 -14.66 -2.06
N SER A 51 3.30 -15.16 -0.93
CA SER A 51 1.93 -14.93 -0.46
C SER A 51 1.78 -13.71 0.47
N THR A 52 2.89 -13.08 0.86
CA THR A 52 2.89 -11.92 1.77
C THR A 52 3.30 -10.66 1.01
N VAL A 53 2.47 -9.61 1.11
CA VAL A 53 2.79 -8.29 0.56
C VAL A 53 3.14 -7.37 1.72
N CYS A 54 4.36 -6.81 1.72
CA CYS A 54 4.82 -5.88 2.75
C CYS A 54 4.40 -4.44 2.43
N ILE A 55 4.47 -3.54 3.42
CA ILE A 55 4.10 -2.13 3.22
C ILE A 55 5.32 -1.24 3.44
N ASP A 56 5.59 -0.34 2.49
CA ASP A 56 6.62 0.69 2.64
C ASP A 56 5.96 2.07 2.73
N LEU A 57 6.32 2.84 3.76
CA LEU A 57 5.87 4.21 3.93
C LEU A 57 7.01 5.15 3.56
N VAL A 58 6.80 5.98 2.56
CA VAL A 58 7.81 6.87 2.00
C VAL A 58 7.45 8.32 2.25
N ARG A 59 8.34 9.03 2.93
CA ARG A 59 8.17 10.44 3.26
C ARG A 59 8.15 11.31 2.00
N VAL A 60 7.12 12.14 1.88
CA VAL A 60 7.05 13.23 0.91
C VAL A 60 6.52 14.51 1.59
N PRO A 61 6.91 15.71 1.13
CA PRO A 61 6.51 16.95 1.78
C PRO A 61 4.99 17.19 1.77
N ASP A 62 4.31 16.77 0.71
CA ASP A 62 2.87 16.95 0.56
C ASP A 62 2.22 15.76 -0.17
N PRO A 63 1.79 14.72 0.57
CA PRO A 63 1.25 13.49 -0.02
C PRO A 63 -0.03 13.69 -0.82
N GLU A 64 -0.76 14.78 -0.62
CA GLU A 64 -2.03 15.00 -1.32
C GLU A 64 -1.85 15.55 -2.73
N THR A 65 -0.65 16.09 -3.04
CA THR A 65 -0.36 16.75 -4.31
C THR A 65 0.63 15.98 -5.19
N VAL A 66 1.14 14.84 -4.73
CA VAL A 66 1.98 13.95 -5.57
C VAL A 66 1.14 13.32 -6.67
N LYS A 67 1.77 13.00 -7.81
CA LYS A 67 1.08 12.33 -8.94
C LYS A 67 0.46 10.97 -8.57
N TYR A 68 0.98 10.31 -7.53
CA TYR A 68 0.52 9.03 -7.01
C TYR A 68 0.81 8.90 -5.51
N ARG A 69 -0.17 8.43 -4.75
CA ARG A 69 -0.03 8.15 -3.30
C ARG A 69 0.30 6.71 -2.98
N VAL A 70 -0.07 5.77 -3.87
CA VAL A 70 0.22 4.36 -3.68
C VAL A 70 0.74 3.75 -4.98
N HIS A 71 1.69 2.82 -4.90
CA HIS A 71 2.07 1.96 -6.03
C HIS A 71 2.39 0.55 -5.57
N LEU A 72 2.28 -0.40 -6.50
CA LEU A 72 2.66 -1.80 -6.32
C LEU A 72 4.09 -2.01 -6.82
N GLU A 73 4.88 -2.76 -6.06
CA GLU A 73 6.22 -3.18 -6.46
C GLU A 73 6.22 -4.65 -6.85
N LEU A 74 6.63 -4.91 -8.09
CA LEU A 74 6.76 -6.25 -8.64
C LEU A 74 8.24 -6.62 -8.71
N ALA A 75 8.63 -7.66 -7.98
CA ALA A 75 10.00 -8.14 -8.00
C ALA A 75 10.22 -9.11 -9.17
N THR A 76 11.41 -9.04 -9.76
CA THR A 76 11.91 -10.04 -10.71
C THR A 76 13.38 -10.33 -10.43
N THR A 77 13.87 -11.47 -10.89
CA THR A 77 15.20 -11.99 -10.54
C THR A 77 16.34 -11.49 -11.43
N SER A 78 16.07 -10.71 -12.48
CA SER A 78 17.07 -10.26 -13.45
C SER A 78 16.58 -9.10 -14.32
N GLU A 79 17.48 -8.34 -14.93
CA GLU A 79 17.13 -7.19 -15.76
C GLU A 79 16.32 -7.56 -17.01
N ASP A 80 16.72 -8.62 -17.72
CA ASP A 80 15.98 -9.13 -18.90
C ASP A 80 14.53 -9.47 -18.55
N ARG A 81 14.33 -10.07 -17.37
CA ARG A 81 13.00 -10.41 -16.87
C ARG A 81 12.14 -9.19 -16.55
N ARG A 82 12.75 -8.10 -16.05
CA ARG A 82 12.05 -6.81 -15.88
C ARG A 82 11.61 -6.26 -17.23
N ALA A 83 12.48 -6.30 -18.24
CA ALA A 83 12.16 -5.81 -19.58
C ALA A 83 11.01 -6.60 -20.22
N GLU A 84 11.07 -7.93 -20.18
CA GLU A 84 9.99 -8.81 -20.67
C GLU A 84 8.66 -8.54 -19.96
N LEU A 85 8.69 -8.33 -18.63
CA LEU A 85 7.50 -8.01 -17.86
C LEU A 85 6.92 -6.65 -18.25
N ALA A 86 7.76 -5.64 -18.42
CA ALA A 86 7.32 -4.32 -18.84
C ALA A 86 6.61 -4.37 -20.20
N THR A 87 7.23 -5.00 -21.20
CA THR A 87 6.60 -5.19 -22.53
C THR A 87 5.26 -5.91 -22.42
N ARG A 88 5.17 -6.97 -21.62
CA ARG A 88 3.89 -7.67 -21.43
C ARG A 88 2.81 -6.79 -20.80
N LEU A 89 3.16 -5.93 -19.83
CA LEU A 89 2.21 -5.02 -19.21
C LEU A 89 1.75 -3.94 -20.20
N GLU A 90 2.64 -3.45 -21.06
CA GLU A 90 2.30 -2.52 -22.15
C GLU A 90 1.35 -3.14 -23.17
N GLU A 91 1.58 -4.40 -23.56
CA GLU A 91 0.66 -5.17 -24.41
C GLU A 91 -0.74 -5.33 -23.79
N LEU A 92 -0.84 -5.28 -22.46
CA LEU A 92 -2.10 -5.29 -21.70
C LEU A 92 -2.70 -3.89 -21.49
N GLY A 93 -2.06 -2.84 -22.02
CA GLY A 93 -2.53 -1.46 -21.98
C GLY A 93 -1.85 -0.55 -20.96
N ALA A 94 -0.87 -1.04 -20.20
CA ALA A 94 -0.09 -0.18 -19.30
C ALA A 94 0.74 0.84 -20.11
N THR A 95 1.05 1.98 -19.51
CA THR A 95 1.84 3.06 -20.15
C THR A 95 2.99 3.51 -19.28
N HIS A 96 4.11 3.94 -19.86
CA HIS A 96 5.22 4.48 -19.10
C HIS A 96 4.83 5.73 -18.29
N ALA A 97 5.10 5.69 -16.99
CA ALA A 97 4.81 6.80 -16.09
C ALA A 97 6.09 7.61 -15.79
N ASP A 98 6.00 8.94 -15.97
CA ASP A 98 7.08 9.85 -15.59
C ASP A 98 7.00 10.19 -14.09
N VAL A 99 7.92 9.60 -13.33
CA VAL A 99 8.11 9.83 -11.88
C VAL A 99 9.16 10.89 -11.56
N GLY A 100 9.65 11.65 -12.56
CA GLY A 100 10.58 12.74 -12.36
C GLY A 100 11.99 12.32 -11.94
N ARG A 101 12.33 11.04 -12.13
CA ARG A 101 13.64 10.46 -11.77
C ARG A 101 14.15 9.62 -12.94
N SER A 102 15.15 10.14 -13.65
CA SER A 102 15.64 9.59 -14.92
C SER A 102 16.70 8.49 -14.77
N ASP A 103 17.18 8.21 -13.56
CA ASP A 103 18.30 7.30 -13.27
C ASP A 103 17.91 6.08 -12.41
N ALA A 104 16.61 5.83 -12.23
CA ALA A 104 16.14 4.76 -11.37
C ALA A 104 16.37 3.36 -11.99
N PRO A 105 16.86 2.36 -11.23
CA PRO A 105 17.07 0.99 -11.71
C PRO A 105 15.77 0.18 -11.88
N TRP A 106 14.60 0.82 -11.89
CA TRP A 106 13.28 0.22 -12.01
C TRP A 106 12.43 0.97 -13.04
N THR A 107 11.53 0.24 -13.70
CA THR A 107 10.55 0.81 -14.64
C THR A 107 9.26 1.13 -13.91
N VAL A 108 8.70 2.32 -14.15
CA VAL A 108 7.38 2.69 -13.62
C VAL A 108 6.36 2.72 -14.76
N LEU A 109 5.27 2.00 -14.57
CA LEU A 109 4.14 1.94 -15.48
C LEU A 109 2.87 2.42 -14.77
N ALA A 110 2.05 3.19 -15.45
CA ALA A 110 0.65 3.41 -15.12
C ALA A 110 -0.18 2.27 -15.73
N ASP A 111 -1.26 1.90 -15.05
CA ASP A 111 -2.20 0.93 -15.59
C ASP A 111 -3.00 1.53 -16.79
N PRO A 112 -3.86 0.73 -17.46
CA PRO A 112 -4.60 1.20 -18.63
C PRO A 112 -5.52 2.40 -18.41
N GLU A 113 -5.87 2.74 -17.16
CA GLU A 113 -6.70 3.90 -16.86
C GLU A 113 -5.89 5.21 -16.81
N GLY A 114 -4.55 5.13 -16.89
CA GLY A 114 -3.66 6.25 -17.19
C GLY A 114 -3.50 7.29 -16.07
N THR A 115 -4.20 7.14 -14.92
CA THR A 115 -4.06 8.06 -13.78
C THR A 115 -4.39 7.38 -12.45
N TRP A 116 -3.51 7.59 -11.47
CA TRP A 116 -3.62 7.35 -10.03
C TRP A 116 -4.51 6.18 -9.56
N ASN A 117 -3.85 5.06 -9.29
CA ASN A 117 -4.40 3.95 -8.54
C ASN A 117 -4.66 4.43 -7.10
N GLY A 118 -5.90 4.81 -6.81
CA GLY A 118 -6.41 4.84 -5.45
C GLY A 118 -6.43 3.41 -4.92
N ILE A 119 -5.26 2.87 -4.59
CA ILE A 119 -5.17 1.52 -4.01
C ILE A 119 -5.87 1.60 -2.66
N HIS A 120 -6.96 0.84 -2.58
CA HIS A 120 -7.79 0.68 -1.42
C HIS A 120 -7.35 -0.58 -0.68
N LEU A 121 -7.03 -0.46 0.60
CA LEU A 121 -6.68 -1.61 1.43
C LEU A 121 -7.91 -2.14 2.14
N ASP A 122 -8.09 -3.45 2.10
CA ASP A 122 -9.05 -4.15 2.94
C ASP A 122 -8.31 -4.83 4.10
N VAL A 123 -8.70 -4.51 5.33
CA VAL A 123 -8.23 -5.20 6.54
C VAL A 123 -9.38 -5.99 7.14
N MET A 124 -9.11 -7.23 7.55
CA MET A 124 -10.11 -8.09 8.18
C MET A 124 -9.87 -8.11 9.69
N SER A 125 -10.95 -7.96 10.46
CA SER A 125 -10.88 -8.19 11.91
C SER A 125 -10.64 -9.67 12.22
N ASP A 126 -9.95 -9.96 13.32
CA ASP A 126 -9.80 -11.32 13.86
C ASP A 126 -10.20 -11.32 15.35
N PRO A 127 -11.29 -12.02 15.74
CA PRO A 127 -12.21 -12.73 14.86
C PRO A 127 -13.01 -11.77 13.97
N VAL A 128 -13.44 -12.25 12.80
CA VAL A 128 -14.10 -11.45 11.76
C VAL A 128 -15.44 -10.84 12.21
N GLU A 129 -16.05 -11.41 13.24
CA GLU A 129 -17.28 -10.91 13.85
C GLU A 129 -17.08 -9.64 14.70
N ASP A 130 -15.83 -9.24 14.98
CA ASP A 130 -15.49 -8.12 15.88
C ASP A 130 -15.17 -6.80 15.16
N GLN A 131 -15.62 -6.66 13.91
CA GLN A 131 -15.42 -5.48 13.05
C GLN A 131 -15.66 -4.14 13.75
N ALA A 132 -16.76 -4.00 14.52
CA ALA A 132 -17.10 -2.74 15.20
C ALA A 132 -16.10 -2.37 16.31
N ARG A 133 -15.63 -3.37 17.05
CA ARG A 133 -14.60 -3.19 18.09
C ARG A 133 -13.27 -2.83 17.44
N GLU A 134 -12.96 -3.46 16.32
CA GLU A 134 -11.73 -3.22 15.59
C GLU A 134 -11.70 -1.82 14.97
N ALA A 135 -12.80 -1.37 14.38
CA ALA A 135 -12.95 0.01 13.92
C ALA A 135 -12.73 1.02 15.07
N ALA A 136 -13.34 0.78 16.24
CA ALA A 136 -13.16 1.66 17.41
C ALA A 136 -11.71 1.69 17.91
N ARG A 137 -10.99 0.55 17.85
CA ARG A 137 -9.56 0.49 18.18
C ARG A 137 -8.73 1.34 17.22
N LEU A 138 -9.01 1.26 15.92
CA LEU A 138 -8.29 2.04 14.90
C LEU A 138 -8.58 3.54 15.00
N GLU A 139 -9.82 3.93 15.34
CA GLU A 139 -10.16 5.33 15.66
C GLU A 139 -9.36 5.83 16.87
N ALA A 140 -9.20 5.01 17.91
CA ALA A 140 -8.38 5.36 19.08
C ALA A 140 -6.87 5.54 18.75
N LEU A 141 -6.39 4.90 17.67
CA LEU A 141 -5.04 5.08 17.15
C LEU A 141 -4.90 6.30 16.22
N GLY A 142 -6.00 6.99 15.90
CA GLY A 142 -6.00 8.23 15.10
C GLY A 142 -6.62 8.10 13.72
N ALA A 143 -7.20 6.95 13.36
CA ALA A 143 -7.98 6.83 12.13
C ALA A 143 -9.30 7.63 12.22
N THR A 144 -9.85 8.01 11.06
CA THR A 144 -11.10 8.76 10.98
C THR A 144 -12.12 8.07 10.07
N ARG A 145 -13.39 7.98 10.49
CA ARG A 145 -14.47 7.48 9.61
C ARG A 145 -14.64 8.40 8.40
N THR A 146 -14.80 7.79 7.22
CA THR A 146 -14.90 8.53 5.96
C THR A 146 -15.88 7.83 5.02
N ASP A 147 -16.64 8.57 4.22
CA ASP A 147 -17.48 7.98 3.17
C ASP A 147 -16.64 7.69 1.91
N ALA A 148 -16.75 6.47 1.38
CA ALA A 148 -16.14 6.07 0.11
C ALA A 148 -17.04 6.36 -1.11
N GLY A 149 -18.29 6.77 -0.91
CA GLY A 149 -19.27 6.99 -1.98
C GLY A 149 -19.81 5.70 -2.59
N GLN A 150 -19.65 4.57 -1.89
CA GLN A 150 -20.07 3.24 -2.36
C GLN A 150 -21.51 2.87 -1.96
N GLY A 151 -22.21 3.76 -1.25
CA GLY A 151 -23.57 3.51 -0.76
C GLY A 151 -23.57 2.69 0.54
N ASP A 152 -24.65 1.93 0.75
CA ASP A 152 -24.82 1.09 1.94
C ASP A 152 -24.03 -0.22 1.76
N VAL A 153 -22.91 -0.32 2.48
CA VAL A 153 -21.95 -1.42 2.39
C VAL A 153 -21.71 -1.99 3.79
N SER A 154 -21.45 -3.31 3.89
CA SER A 154 -21.27 -4.00 5.18
C SER A 154 -19.91 -3.74 5.84
N TRP A 155 -19.02 -2.97 5.21
CA TRP A 155 -17.69 -2.64 5.72
C TRP A 155 -17.58 -1.21 6.25
N VAL A 156 -16.70 -0.99 7.22
CA VAL A 156 -16.43 0.35 7.77
C VAL A 156 -15.27 0.96 7.02
N VAL A 157 -15.50 2.11 6.39
CA VAL A 157 -14.45 2.87 5.70
C VAL A 157 -13.79 3.85 6.69
N LEU A 158 -12.47 3.75 6.81
CA LEU A 158 -11.63 4.63 7.62
C LEU A 158 -10.56 5.32 6.74
N SER A 159 -10.04 6.44 7.22
CA SER A 159 -8.87 7.12 6.67
C SER A 159 -7.76 7.12 7.72
N ASP A 160 -6.53 6.78 7.32
CA ASP A 160 -5.34 6.82 8.19
C ASP A 160 -4.83 8.26 8.42
N LEU A 161 -3.72 8.41 9.15
CA LEU A 161 -3.12 9.71 9.47
C LEU A 161 -2.62 10.48 8.22
N ALA A 162 -2.44 9.81 7.09
CA ALA A 162 -2.08 10.45 5.84
C ALA A 162 -3.30 10.69 4.94
N ASN A 163 -4.52 10.36 5.37
CA ASN A 163 -5.77 10.38 4.60
C ASN A 163 -5.90 9.27 3.54
N ASN A 164 -5.18 8.15 3.69
CA ASN A 164 -5.38 6.99 2.81
C ASN A 164 -6.62 6.23 3.29
N LYS A 165 -7.56 5.97 2.38
CA LYS A 165 -8.80 5.24 2.70
C LYS A 165 -8.55 3.73 2.71
N TYR A 166 -9.13 3.06 3.69
CA TYR A 166 -9.11 1.61 3.82
C TYR A 166 -10.39 1.12 4.49
N CYS A 167 -10.72 -0.16 4.32
CA CYS A 167 -11.91 -0.77 4.89
C CYS A 167 -11.58 -1.76 5.99
N VAL A 168 -12.38 -1.75 7.06
CA VAL A 168 -12.43 -2.84 8.03
C VAL A 168 -13.58 -3.75 7.64
N LEU A 169 -13.25 -4.96 7.22
CA LEU A 169 -14.19 -5.99 6.82
C LEU A 169 -14.71 -6.76 8.03
N GLY A 170 -16.00 -7.06 7.98
CA GLY A 170 -16.70 -8.00 8.85
C GLY A 170 -17.39 -9.05 7.98
N ARG A 171 -18.09 -10.01 8.61
CA ARG A 171 -18.99 -10.87 7.85
C ARG A 171 -20.22 -10.09 7.38
N GLY A 172 -20.48 -10.14 6.08
CA GLY A 172 -21.75 -9.72 5.49
C GLY A 172 -22.89 -10.65 5.89
#